data_AF-A0A8J4RVD3-F1
#
_entry.id   AF-A0A8J4RVD3-F1
#
_cell.length_a   1.000
_cell.length_b   1.000
_cell.length_c   1.000
_cell.angle_alpha   90.00
_cell.angle_beta   90.00
_cell.angle_gamma   90.00
#
_symmetry.space_group_name_H-M   'P 1'
#
loop_
_entity.id
_entity.type
_entity.pdbx_description
1 polymer ?
#
loop_
_entity_poly.entity_id
_entity_poly.type
_entity_poly.pdbx_seq_one_letter_code
_entity_poly.pdbx_strand_id
1 'polypeptide(L)'
;MDLRRLLKEQTLESEMNLWRLIMNEVKLNVSPGSSFHCSEPGWFRVCFANMDDDTVEVALERIRVFVEKQQVKSKRKFQNNLNLKLSCTPRRYDESVMSPHMMSPRSPLVRART
;
A
#
# COMPACT_ATOMS: atom_id res chain seq x y z
N MET A 1 1.76 5.67 15.72
CA MET A 1 1.22 4.89 14.60
C MET A 1 1.55 5.59 13.29
N ASP A 2 2.17 4.90 12.34
CA ASP A 2 2.59 5.46 11.05
C ASP A 2 1.55 5.13 9.96
N LEU A 3 0.91 6.17 9.42
CA LEU A 3 -0.07 6.07 8.34
C LEU A 3 0.36 6.78 7.06
N ARG A 4 1.65 7.12 6.91
CA ARG A 4 2.18 7.84 5.75
C ARG A 4 1.79 7.18 4.41
N ARG A 5 1.78 5.85 4.37
CA ARG A 5 1.41 5.05 3.19
C ARG A 5 -0.04 5.23 2.74
N LEU A 6 -0.92 5.76 3.59
CA LEU A 6 -2.32 6.02 3.28
C LEU A 6 -2.57 7.46 2.84
N LEU A 7 -1.59 8.35 3.00
CA LEU A 7 -1.69 9.72 2.52
C LEU A 7 -1.65 9.74 0.99
N LYS A 8 -2.43 10.64 0.39
CA LYS A 8 -2.35 10.89 -1.06
C LYS A 8 -1.05 11.63 -1.39
N GLU A 9 -0.68 12.56 -0.52
CA GLU A 9 0.50 13.42 -0.62
C GLU A 9 1.09 13.59 0.77
N GLN A 10 2.40 13.77 0.86
CA GLN A 10 3.10 13.99 2.14
C GLN A 10 2.93 15.46 2.58
N THR A 11 1.69 15.87 2.83
CA THR A 11 1.31 17.23 3.25
C THR A 11 0.46 17.21 4.52
N LEU A 12 0.51 18.30 5.29
CA LEU A 12 -0.32 18.46 6.50
C LEU A 12 -1.82 18.45 6.16
N GLU A 13 -2.21 18.99 5.01
CA GLU A 13 -3.60 18.96 4.57
C GLU A 13 -4.08 17.52 4.32
N SER A 14 -3.25 16.68 3.67
CA SER A 14 -3.56 15.26 3.50
C SER A 14 -3.67 14.54 4.85
N GLU A 15 -2.82 14.87 5.82
CA GLU A 15 -2.92 14.35 7.19
C GLU A 15 -4.26 14.74 7.85
N MET A 16 -4.65 16.01 7.79
CA MET A 16 -5.91 16.48 8.37
C MET A 16 -7.14 15.87 7.69
N ASN A 17 -7.07 15.65 6.37
CA ASN A 17 -8.12 14.96 5.64
C ASN A 17 -8.23 13.49 6.04
N LEU A 18 -7.10 12.80 6.22
CA LEU A 18 -7.08 11.43 6.73
C LEU A 18 -7.62 11.36 8.16
N TRP A 19 -7.22 12.29 9.02
CA TRP A 19 -7.69 12.39 10.39
C TRP A 19 -9.21 12.53 10.49
N ARG A 20 -9.81 13.47 9.74
CA ARG A 20 -11.28 13.63 9.68
C ARG A 20 -11.97 12.35 9.24
N LEU A 21 -11.37 11.62 8.30
CA LEU A 21 -11.93 10.37 7.80
C LEU A 21 -11.84 9.26 8.85
N ILE A 22 -10.74 9.15 9.59
CA ILE A 22 -10.60 8.22 10.72
C ILE A 22 -11.66 8.53 11.79
N MET A 23 -11.85 9.79 12.16
CA MET A 23 -12.87 10.18 13.13
C MET A 23 -14.30 9.86 12.65
N ASN A 24 -14.60 10.16 11.39
CA ASN A 24 -15.96 10.05 10.87
C ASN A 24 -16.35 8.63 10.46
N GLU A 25 -15.46 7.91 9.76
CA GLU A 25 -15.72 6.54 9.27
C GLU A 25 -15.34 5.48 10.32
N VAL A 26 -14.16 5.59 10.94
CA VAL A 26 -13.61 4.56 11.85
C VAL A 26 -14.08 4.77 13.29
N LYS A 27 -14.58 5.97 13.61
CA LYS A 27 -15.04 6.36 14.96
C LYS A 27 -13.96 6.19 16.02
N LEU A 28 -12.71 6.48 15.67
CA LEU A 28 -11.58 6.46 16.57
C LEU A 28 -11.04 7.87 16.80
N ASN A 29 -10.95 8.27 18.06
CA ASN A 29 -10.31 9.52 18.44
C ASN A 29 -8.80 9.30 18.53
N VAL A 30 -8.08 9.88 17.58
CA VAL A 30 -6.62 9.84 17.51
C VAL A 30 -6.11 11.26 17.34
N SER A 31 -4.91 11.53 17.83
CA SER A 31 -4.30 12.87 17.68
C SER A 31 -3.34 12.86 16.48
N PRO A 32 -3.49 13.78 15.51
CA PRO A 32 -2.58 13.88 14.37
C PRO A 32 -1.23 14.46 14.82
N GLY A 33 -0.15 14.07 14.14
CA GLY A 33 1.23 14.48 14.46
C GLY A 33 1.42 15.99 14.37
N SER A 34 0.70 16.65 13.48
CA SER A 34 0.64 18.11 13.36
C SER A 34 0.27 18.81 14.67
N SER A 35 -0.57 18.22 15.52
CA SER A 35 -0.89 18.78 16.85
C SER A 35 0.30 18.82 17.81
N PHE A 36 1.37 18.07 17.52
CA PHE A 36 2.59 18.01 18.31
C PHE A 36 3.79 18.63 17.57
N HIS A 37 3.55 19.41 16.52
CA HIS A 37 4.59 19.99 15.67
C HIS A 37 5.52 18.93 15.03
N CYS A 38 4.98 17.76 14.71
CA CYS A 38 5.74 16.74 13.98
C CYS A 38 6.12 17.27 12.59
N SER A 39 7.41 17.18 12.26
CA SER A 39 7.93 17.68 10.97
C SER A 39 7.44 16.84 9.78
N GLU A 40 7.19 15.56 10.02
CA GLU A 40 6.72 14.64 8.98
C GLU A 40 5.19 14.43 9.09
N PRO A 41 4.42 14.64 8.02
CA PRO A 41 3.00 14.33 8.02
C PRO A 41 2.78 12.81 8.01
N GLY A 42 1.67 12.37 8.59
CA GLY A 42 1.20 10.98 8.58
C GLY A 42 1.44 10.20 9.87
N TRP A 43 2.00 10.86 10.89
CA TRP A 43 2.13 10.29 12.23
C TRP A 43 0.87 10.53 13.05
N PHE A 44 0.45 9.52 13.81
CA PHE A 44 -0.72 9.60 14.71
C PHE A 44 -0.39 9.03 16.09
N ARG A 45 -0.82 9.73 17.14
CA ARG A 45 -0.78 9.25 18.52
C ARG A 45 -2.11 8.59 18.86
N VAL A 46 -2.03 7.37 19.39
CA VAL A 46 -3.18 6.57 19.84
C VAL A 46 -2.96 6.21 21.30
N CYS A 47 -3.89 6.61 22.18
CA CYS A 47 -3.84 6.26 23.59
C CYS A 47 -4.65 5.00 23.83
N PHE A 48 -4.06 4.01 24.50
CA PHE A 48 -4.72 2.73 24.81
C PHE A 48 -4.80 2.44 26.31
N ALA A 49 -4.01 3.12 27.15
CA ALA A 49 -3.92 2.85 28.59
C ALA A 49 -5.20 3.10 29.40
N ASN A 50 -6.20 3.79 28.83
CA ASN A 50 -7.49 4.08 29.48
C ASN A 50 -8.64 3.21 28.93
N MET A 51 -8.32 2.18 28.16
CA MET A 51 -9.30 1.29 27.53
C MET A 51 -9.01 -0.14 27.97
N ASP A 52 -10.06 -0.94 28.11
CA ASP A 52 -10.00 -2.38 28.31
C ASP A 52 -9.58 -3.11 27.03
N ASP A 53 -9.12 -4.36 27.17
CA ASP A 53 -8.58 -5.17 26.07
C ASP A 53 -9.62 -5.41 24.96
N ASP A 54 -10.89 -5.66 25.31
CA ASP A 54 -11.97 -5.87 24.35
C ASP A 54 -12.18 -4.60 23.49
N THR A 55 -12.19 -3.42 24.12
CA THR A 55 -12.28 -2.15 23.41
C THR A 55 -11.08 -1.91 22.49
N VAL A 56 -9.87 -2.25 22.93
CA VAL A 56 -8.65 -2.15 22.10
C VAL A 56 -8.74 -3.09 20.90
N GLU A 57 -9.22 -4.32 21.07
CA GLU A 57 -9.40 -5.28 19.99
C GLU A 57 -10.41 -4.78 18.95
N VAL A 58 -11.54 -4.24 19.38
CA VAL A 58 -12.52 -3.60 18.48
C VAL A 58 -11.88 -2.42 17.73
N ALA A 59 -11.05 -1.60 18.38
CA ALA A 59 -10.36 -0.50 17.72
C ALA A 59 -9.37 -1.00 16.65
N LEU A 60 -8.60 -2.05 16.95
CA LEU A 60 -7.65 -2.66 16.03
C LEU A 60 -8.36 -3.26 14.81
N GLU A 61 -9.47 -3.95 15.00
CA GLU A 61 -10.26 -4.52 13.90
C GLU A 61 -10.81 -3.43 12.98
N ARG A 62 -11.34 -2.34 13.55
CA ARG A 62 -11.79 -1.18 12.77
C ARG A 62 -10.65 -0.56 11.95
N ILE A 63 -9.45 -0.44 12.53
CA ILE A 63 -8.26 0.06 11.82
C ILE A 63 -7.90 -0.88 10.67
N ARG A 64 -7.90 -2.20 10.90
CA ARG A 64 -7.56 -3.19 9.89
C ARG A 64 -8.48 -3.11 8.68
N VAL A 65 -9.80 -3.17 8.91
CA VAL A 65 -10.82 -3.04 7.86
C VAL A 65 -10.65 -1.72 7.09
N PHE A 66 -10.37 -0.64 7.81
CA PHE A 66 -10.13 0.68 7.22
C PHE A 66 -8.91 0.70 6.29
N VAL A 67 -7.77 0.16 6.73
CA VAL A 67 -6.52 0.11 5.95
C VAL A 67 -6.72 -0.72 4.68
N GLU A 68 -7.36 -1.89 4.79
CA GLU A 68 -7.64 -2.77 3.64
C GLU A 68 -8.53 -2.04 2.60
N LYS A 69 -9.58 -1.34 3.05
CA LYS A 69 -10.45 -0.53 2.19
C LYS A 69 -9.68 0.57 1.44
N GLN A 70 -8.73 1.24 2.09
CA GLN A 70 -7.93 2.29 1.44
C GLN A 70 -6.92 1.73 0.43
N GLN A 71 -6.32 0.56 0.70
CA GLN A 71 -5.43 -0.10 -0.26
C GLN A 71 -6.15 -0.50 -1.54
N VAL A 72 -7.38 -1.03 -1.43
CA VAL A 72 -8.20 -1.37 -2.61
C VAL A 72 -8.52 -0.13 -3.43
N LYS A 73 -8.85 1.00 -2.80
CA LYS A 73 -9.10 2.28 -3.51
C LYS A 73 -7.86 2.78 -4.24
N SER A 74 -6.68 2.65 -3.64
CA SER A 74 -5.41 3.03 -4.27
C SER A 74 -5.11 2.18 -5.52
N LYS A 75 -5.27 0.85 -5.43
CA LYS A 75 -5.11 -0.08 -6.57
C LYS A 75 -6.10 0.19 -7.70
N ARG A 76 -7.38 0.41 -7.38
CA ARG A 76 -8.41 0.74 -8.39
C ARG A 76 -8.12 2.06 -9.10
N LYS A 77 -7.62 3.09 -8.40
CA LYS A 77 -7.19 4.34 -9.05
C LYS A 77 -6.04 4.12 -10.03
N PHE A 78 -5.07 3.29 -9.66
CA PHE A 78 -3.96 2.93 -10.55
C PHE A 78 -4.47 2.20 -11.81
N GLN A 79 -5.41 1.26 -11.65
CA GLN A 79 -6.03 0.56 -12.78
C GLN A 79 -6.88 1.48 -13.67
N ASN A 80 -7.64 2.41 -13.11
CA ASN A 80 -8.45 3.35 -13.88
C ASN A 80 -7.60 4.41 -14.62
N ASN A 81 -6.42 4.73 -14.09
CA ASN A 81 -5.42 5.57 -14.77
C ASN A 81 -4.66 4.80 -15.86
N LEU A 82 -4.61 3.47 -15.76
CA LEU A 82 -4.12 2.57 -16.79
C LEU A 82 -5.29 2.13 -17.68
N ASN A 83 -5.78 3.01 -18.55
CA ASN A 83 -6.56 2.57 -19.72
C ASN A 83 -5.67 1.83 -20.75
N LEU A 84 -4.79 0.93 -20.29
CA LEU A 84 -4.09 0.00 -21.16
C LEU A 84 -5.01 -1.20 -21.37
N LYS A 85 -5.70 -1.18 -22.52
CA LYS A 85 -6.52 -2.28 -23.03
C LYS A 85 -5.60 -3.48 -23.31
N LEU A 86 -5.32 -4.28 -22.29
CA LEU A 86 -4.62 -5.55 -22.44
C LEU A 86 -5.60 -6.56 -23.04
N SER A 87 -5.61 -6.66 -24.36
CA SER A 87 -6.19 -7.80 -25.07
C SER A 87 -5.29 -9.01 -24.84
N CYS A 88 -5.56 -9.77 -23.78
CA CYS A 88 -4.98 -11.10 -23.64
C CYS A 88 -5.76 -12.06 -24.55
N THR A 89 -5.24 -12.33 -25.75
CA THR A 89 -5.64 -13.54 -26.46
C THR A 89 -4.95 -14.72 -25.78
N PRO A 90 -5.69 -15.75 -25.34
CA PRO A 90 -5.06 -16.93 -24.77
C PRO A 90 -4.41 -17.69 -25.92
N ARG A 91 -3.08 -17.62 -26.00
CA ARG A 91 -2.30 -18.42 -26.93
C ARG A 91 -2.40 -19.88 -26.46
N ARG A 92 -3.33 -20.63 -27.06
CA ARG A 92 -3.42 -22.08 -26.88
C ARG A 92 -2.04 -22.67 -27.19
N TYR A 93 -1.48 -23.39 -26.24
CA TYR A 93 -0.26 -24.17 -26.42
C TYR A 93 -0.65 -25.38 -27.26
N ASP A 94 -0.18 -25.44 -28.51
CA ASP A 94 -0.27 -26.63 -29.36
C ASP A 94 1.10 -27.31 -29.34
N GLU A 95 1.09 -28.53 -28.80
CA GLU A 95 2.25 -29.39 -28.61
C GLU A 95 2.42 -30.25 -29.87
N SER A 96 3.25 -29.83 -30.83
CA SER A 96 3.83 -30.76 -31.80
C SER A 96 5.06 -30.19 -32.55
N VAL A 97 6.19 -30.88 -32.33
CA VAL A 97 7.38 -31.08 -33.19
C VAL A 97 8.00 -29.90 -33.96
N MET A 98 9.23 -29.53 -33.57
CA MET A 98 10.47 -29.67 -34.36
C MET A 98 11.57 -28.73 -33.82
N SER A 99 12.71 -29.28 -33.40
CA SER A 99 13.98 -28.54 -33.32
C SER A 99 14.64 -28.51 -34.70
N PRO A 100 15.35 -27.42 -35.05
CA PRO A 100 16.80 -27.59 -35.20
C PRO A 100 17.66 -26.36 -34.81
N HIS A 101 18.85 -26.69 -34.30
CA HIS A 101 20.16 -26.02 -34.41
C HIS A 101 20.45 -24.65 -33.73
N MET A 102 21.61 -24.66 -33.06
CA MET A 102 22.29 -23.63 -32.25
C MET A 102 22.64 -22.29 -32.94
N MET A 103 22.75 -21.22 -32.13
CA MET A 103 24.04 -20.52 -31.89
C MET A 103 24.08 -19.91 -30.48
N SER A 104 25.16 -20.21 -29.76
CA SER A 104 25.48 -19.68 -28.43
C SER A 104 26.16 -18.30 -28.54
N PRO A 105 25.73 -17.28 -27.77
CA PRO A 105 26.58 -16.15 -27.47
C PRO A 105 27.22 -16.34 -26.08
N ARG A 106 28.54 -16.48 -26.08
CA ARG A 106 29.42 -16.48 -24.90
C ARG A 106 29.08 -15.30 -23.97
N SER A 107 28.89 -15.59 -22.68
CA SER A 107 28.87 -14.59 -21.61
C SER A 107 30.31 -14.27 -21.16
N PRO A 108 30.67 -12.99 -20.93
CA PRO A 108 31.97 -12.65 -20.34
C PRO A 108 31.96 -12.96 -18.83
N LEU A 109 32.94 -13.75 -18.39
CA LEU A 109 33.17 -14.11 -17.00
C LEU A 109 33.64 -12.90 -16.18
N VAL A 110 32.94 -12.60 -15.10
CA VAL A 110 33.39 -11.67 -14.05
C VAL A 110 34.48 -12.36 -13.23
N ARG A 111 35.68 -11.79 -13.22
CA ARG A 111 36.81 -12.28 -12.40
C ARG A 111 36.77 -11.58 -11.04
N ALA A 112 36.49 -12.32 -9.97
CA ALA A 112 36.66 -11.82 -8.61
C ALA A 112 38.16 -11.66 -8.30
N ARG A 113 38.54 -10.52 -7.70
CA ARG A 113 39.85 -10.29 -7.10
C ARG A 113 39.71 -10.42 -5.58
N THR A 114 40.57 -11.24 -4.98
CA THR A 114 40.93 -11.18 -3.55
C THR A 114 41.98 -10.11 -3.32
#